data_AF-A0A1W9T480-F1
#
_entry.id   AF-A0A1W9T480-F1
#
_cell.length_a   1.000
_cell.length_b   1.000
_cell.length_c   1.000
_cell.angle_alpha   90.00
_cell.angle_beta   90.00
_cell.angle_gamma   90.00
#
_symmetry.space_group_name_H-M   'P 1'
#
loop_
_entity.id
_entity.type
_entity.pdbx_description
1 polymer ?
#
loop_
_entity_poly.entity_id
_entity_poly.type
_entity_poly.pdbx_seq_one_letter_code
_entity_poly.pdbx_strand_id
1 'polypeptide(L)'
;MASRNSKKSVMGVLPIILSIVSLKSTPACLTYRAVTVSLLPQHYKSFPALENWKKVCNLAYFTIKYFNYSLFSIHFSIIWKGDAMQQNQLLYLSREDVVKTGVTMVDIIDSLEIAFREKGEGNTEMPPKPGIHPGGDDNFIHAMPAYIPALKSAGIKWVSAFVDNLKRGIPYINGLVILNDVATGLPLSVMDGVWMTGMRTGAATALSARYLARPDSSIAGILGCGIQGRTNLEALSVLFPIKRVTVYDKNMAAARAYADEMGPRLNVTVEVVENPRQAVSGCDIVVTAGPLLKKPHATIKAGWLDEGAFASLVDFDSYWHPDAMGEVTKFCTDDTAQIRHYQTLGYFEQIPPIHADLGELVTGRKAGRETAAEITMTANLGLAIDDMAVAPLIYKQAKARGIGTLLPL
;
A
#
# COMPACT_ATOMS: atom_id res chain seq x y z
N MET A 1 -61.43 9.79 12.74
CA MET A 1 -62.15 10.75 11.85
C MET A 1 -61.47 12.11 12.05
N ALA A 2 -60.58 12.53 11.14
CA ALA A 2 -60.82 13.52 10.06
C ALA A 2 -61.03 14.94 10.62
N SER A 3 -60.33 16.01 10.19
CA SER A 3 -60.06 16.50 8.83
C SER A 3 -58.81 17.41 8.81
N ARG A 4 -57.88 17.28 7.85
CA ARG A 4 -57.76 18.02 6.57
C ARG A 4 -57.95 19.54 6.67
N ASN A 5 -56.83 20.29 6.60
CA ASN A 5 -56.81 21.68 6.15
C ASN A 5 -56.12 21.79 4.79
N SER A 6 -56.83 22.37 3.82
CA SER A 6 -56.46 22.48 2.41
C SER A 6 -55.73 23.78 2.09
N LYS A 7 -54.80 23.68 1.13
CA LYS A 7 -54.07 24.78 0.49
C LYS A 7 -55.01 25.69 -0.31
N LYS A 8 -54.70 27.00 -0.34
CA LYS A 8 -54.97 27.87 -1.50
C LYS A 8 -53.65 28.53 -1.93
N SER A 9 -53.27 28.28 -3.17
CA SER A 9 -52.09 28.83 -3.85
C SER A 9 -52.41 30.20 -4.46
N VAL A 10 -51.56 31.20 -4.22
CA VAL A 10 -51.52 32.43 -5.01
C VAL A 10 -50.38 32.28 -6.02
N MET A 11 -50.73 32.41 -7.30
CA MET A 11 -49.83 32.34 -8.46
C MET A 11 -48.97 33.61 -8.51
N GLY A 12 -47.66 33.50 -8.27
CA GLY A 12 -46.68 34.55 -8.55
C GLY A 12 -46.12 34.39 -9.97
N VAL A 13 -46.23 35.44 -10.78
CA VAL A 13 -45.74 35.53 -12.17
C VAL A 13 -44.21 35.75 -12.15
N LEU A 14 -43.44 34.93 -12.86
CA LEU A 14 -41.98 35.12 -13.02
C LEU A 14 -41.68 36.09 -14.18
N PRO A 15 -40.77 37.07 -14.03
CA PRO A 15 -40.32 37.91 -15.13
C PRO A 15 -39.27 37.19 -15.98
N ILE A 16 -39.51 37.08 -17.29
CA ILE A 16 -38.51 36.63 -18.27
C ILE A 16 -37.84 37.89 -18.84
N ILE A 17 -36.53 38.05 -18.61
CA ILE A 17 -35.74 39.11 -19.24
C ILE A 17 -35.34 38.66 -20.64
N LEU A 18 -35.95 39.24 -21.67
CA LEU A 18 -35.55 39.12 -23.07
C LEU A 18 -34.45 40.15 -23.36
N SER A 19 -33.23 39.68 -23.61
CA SER A 19 -32.16 40.54 -24.15
C SER A 19 -32.08 40.34 -25.66
N ILE A 20 -32.39 41.38 -26.43
CA ILE A 20 -32.24 41.38 -27.90
C ILE A 20 -30.84 41.92 -28.22
N VAL A 21 -29.93 41.07 -28.69
CA VAL A 21 -28.64 41.52 -29.21
C VAL A 21 -28.83 41.87 -30.69
N SER A 22 -28.75 43.16 -31.02
CA SER A 22 -28.73 43.66 -32.40
C SER A 22 -27.30 43.62 -32.93
N LEU A 23 -27.03 42.75 -33.91
CA LEU A 23 -25.80 42.84 -34.70
C LEU A 23 -26.04 43.83 -35.85
N LYS A 24 -25.20 44.88 -35.91
CA LYS A 24 -25.21 45.88 -36.99
C LYS A 24 -24.87 45.21 -38.33
N SER A 25 -25.64 45.55 -39.37
CA SER A 25 -25.51 45.06 -40.74
C SER A 25 -24.57 45.91 -41.60
N THR A 26 -23.81 45.28 -42.48
CA THR A 26 -23.30 45.86 -43.74
C THR A 26 -24.07 45.25 -44.93
N PRO A 27 -24.31 46.00 -46.02
CA PRO A 27 -25.25 45.61 -47.06
C PRO A 27 -24.58 44.76 -48.13
N ALA A 28 -24.55 43.43 -47.95
CA ALA A 28 -24.48 42.42 -49.02
C ALA A 28 -24.28 41.01 -48.44
N CYS A 29 -25.28 40.44 -47.78
CA CYS A 29 -25.43 38.98 -47.70
C CYS A 29 -26.80 38.63 -47.08
N LEU A 30 -27.47 37.61 -47.62
CA LEU A 30 -28.63 36.97 -47.00
C LEU A 30 -28.21 36.35 -45.66
N THR A 31 -28.42 37.06 -44.56
CA THR A 31 -28.20 36.53 -43.20
C THR A 31 -29.52 36.11 -42.56
N TYR A 32 -29.63 34.82 -42.25
CA TYR A 32 -30.65 34.29 -41.34
C TYR A 32 -30.53 34.97 -39.97
N ARG A 33 -31.63 35.54 -39.44
CA ARG A 33 -31.68 36.00 -38.05
C ARG A 33 -31.88 34.80 -37.13
N ALA A 34 -30.85 34.37 -36.44
CA ALA A 34 -30.98 33.45 -35.31
C ALA A 34 -31.39 34.24 -34.06
N VAL A 35 -32.54 33.93 -33.47
CA VAL A 35 -32.90 34.40 -32.13
C VAL A 35 -32.35 33.38 -31.14
N THR A 36 -31.28 33.73 -30.42
CA THR A 36 -30.75 32.90 -29.34
C THR A 36 -31.42 33.32 -28.03
N VAL A 37 -32.21 32.42 -27.44
CA VAL A 37 -32.73 32.62 -26.09
C VAL A 37 -31.75 31.98 -25.11
N SER A 38 -30.97 32.80 -24.41
CA SER A 38 -30.06 32.33 -23.35
C SER A 38 -30.74 32.49 -21.98
N LEU A 39 -31.04 31.37 -21.33
CA LEU A 39 -31.41 31.37 -19.91
C LEU A 39 -30.12 31.35 -19.09
N LEU A 40 -29.78 32.45 -18.43
CA LEU A 40 -28.66 32.50 -17.48
C LEU A 40 -29.11 31.87 -16.15
N PRO A 41 -28.44 30.82 -15.66
CA PRO A 41 -28.73 30.26 -14.34
C PRO A 41 -28.06 31.14 -13.28
N GLN A 42 -28.69 32.25 -12.90
CA GLN A 42 -28.34 32.91 -11.65
C GLN A 42 -29.10 32.22 -10.50
N HIS A 43 -28.34 31.47 -9.70
CA HIS A 43 -28.67 30.98 -8.36
C HIS A 43 -29.96 30.16 -8.20
N TYR A 44 -29.96 28.87 -8.57
CA TYR A 44 -30.95 27.92 -8.04
C TYR A 44 -30.33 26.55 -7.73
N LYS A 45 -30.26 26.24 -6.43
CA LYS A 45 -30.00 24.88 -5.92
C LYS A 45 -31.30 24.07 -6.04
N SER A 46 -31.19 22.88 -6.63
CA SER A 46 -32.22 21.83 -6.77
C SER A 46 -33.37 22.10 -7.76
N PHE A 47 -33.43 21.28 -8.82
CA PHE A 47 -34.56 21.15 -9.74
C PHE A 47 -35.11 19.72 -9.69
N PRO A 48 -36.41 19.48 -9.45
CA PRO A 48 -37.04 18.20 -9.73
C PRO A 48 -37.57 18.17 -11.16
N ALA A 49 -37.20 17.09 -11.86
CA ALA A 49 -37.87 16.38 -12.96
C ALA A 49 -38.68 17.16 -14.04
N LEU A 50 -38.27 16.95 -15.30
CA LEU A 50 -38.99 16.83 -16.60
C LEU A 50 -40.37 17.52 -16.86
N GLU A 51 -41.26 17.69 -15.89
CA GLU A 51 -42.60 18.28 -16.09
C GLU A 51 -42.58 19.80 -16.34
N ASN A 52 -41.61 20.53 -15.79
CA ASN A 52 -41.48 21.97 -16.05
C ASN A 52 -40.93 22.28 -17.44
N TRP A 53 -40.25 21.32 -18.10
CA TRP A 53 -39.70 21.52 -19.45
C TRP A 53 -40.79 21.64 -20.52
N LYS A 54 -41.87 20.85 -20.39
CA LYS A 54 -43.04 20.97 -21.27
C LYS A 54 -43.70 22.36 -21.19
N LYS A 55 -43.68 23.00 -20.01
CA LYS A 55 -44.22 24.36 -19.83
C LYS A 55 -43.34 25.41 -20.51
N VAL A 56 -42.03 25.30 -20.43
CA VAL A 56 -41.08 26.21 -21.09
C VAL A 56 -41.16 26.08 -22.62
N CYS A 57 -41.22 24.86 -23.14
CA CYS A 57 -41.40 24.61 -24.58
C CYS A 57 -42.76 25.12 -25.09
N ASN A 58 -43.84 24.94 -24.32
CA ASN A 58 -45.16 25.44 -24.68
C ASN A 58 -45.24 26.98 -24.66
N LEU A 59 -44.53 27.66 -23.75
CA LEU A 59 -44.49 29.12 -23.69
C LEU A 59 -43.74 29.73 -24.89
N ALA A 60 -42.64 29.09 -25.32
CA ALA A 60 -41.90 29.46 -26.52
C ALA A 60 -42.74 29.24 -27.79
N TYR A 61 -43.51 28.15 -27.85
CA TYR A 61 -44.44 27.88 -28.96
C TYR A 61 -45.59 28.89 -29.02
N PHE A 62 -46.09 29.36 -27.86
CA PHE A 62 -47.18 30.35 -27.78
C PHE A 62 -46.77 31.74 -28.29
N THR A 63 -45.50 32.12 -28.10
CA THR A 63 -45.00 33.44 -28.52
C THR A 63 -44.90 33.55 -30.06
N ILE A 64 -44.69 32.43 -30.76
CA ILE A 64 -44.54 32.37 -32.22
C ILE A 64 -45.89 32.52 -32.95
N LYS A 65 -47.02 32.21 -32.30
CA LYS A 65 -48.35 32.30 -32.95
C LYS A 65 -48.92 33.72 -33.04
N TYR A 66 -48.38 34.68 -32.29
CA TYR A 66 -48.88 36.07 -32.26
C TYR A 66 -48.21 36.99 -33.29
N PHE A 67 -47.11 36.58 -33.91
CA PHE A 67 -46.45 37.33 -34.97
C PHE A 67 -46.53 36.52 -36.26
N ASN A 68 -47.33 37.00 -37.20
CA ASN A 68 -47.72 36.35 -38.45
C ASN A 68 -46.55 36.30 -39.46
N TYR A 69 -45.46 35.61 -39.12
CA TYR A 69 -44.33 35.39 -40.00
C TYR A 69 -44.18 33.90 -40.32
N SER A 70 -44.56 33.57 -41.55
CA SER A 70 -44.22 32.32 -42.20
C SER A 70 -42.70 32.20 -42.36
N LEU A 71 -42.18 30.98 -42.18
CA LEU A 71 -40.80 30.53 -42.42
C LEU A 71 -39.74 30.96 -41.39
N PHE A 72 -39.73 30.30 -40.23
CA PHE A 72 -38.49 30.10 -39.46
C PHE A 72 -38.44 28.66 -38.93
N SER A 73 -37.53 27.85 -39.47
CA SER A 73 -37.13 26.60 -38.84
C SER A 73 -36.15 26.92 -37.71
N ILE A 74 -36.60 26.78 -36.47
CA ILE A 74 -35.75 26.93 -35.29
C ILE A 74 -35.11 25.56 -35.01
N HIS A 75 -33.81 25.42 -35.31
CA HIS A 75 -33.04 24.28 -34.83
C HIS A 75 -32.65 24.52 -33.37
N PHE A 76 -33.25 23.73 -32.48
CA PHE A 76 -32.75 23.59 -31.11
C PHE A 76 -31.54 22.66 -31.12
N SER A 77 -30.35 23.21 -31.27
CA SER A 77 -29.15 22.52 -30.84
C SER A 77 -29.05 22.65 -29.33
N ILE A 78 -29.47 21.61 -28.61
CA ILE A 78 -29.12 21.47 -27.19
C ILE A 78 -27.61 21.22 -27.17
N ILE A 79 -26.82 22.29 -27.00
CA ILE A 79 -25.43 22.14 -26.58
C ILE A 79 -25.54 21.69 -25.13
N TRP A 80 -25.51 20.38 -24.93
CA TRP A 80 -25.15 19.81 -23.64
C TRP A 80 -23.69 20.26 -23.41
N LYS A 81 -23.51 21.44 -22.81
CA LYS A 81 -22.36 21.63 -21.94
C LYS A 81 -22.63 20.69 -20.79
N GLY A 82 -22.35 19.40 -21.00
CA GLY A 82 -22.12 18.53 -19.88
C GLY A 82 -21.10 19.27 -19.03
N ASP A 83 -21.44 19.48 -17.76
CA ASP A 83 -20.40 19.67 -16.77
C ASP A 83 -19.33 18.66 -17.15
N ALA A 84 -18.14 19.14 -17.52
CA ALA A 84 -17.05 18.25 -17.83
C ALA A 84 -16.88 17.43 -16.55
N MET A 85 -17.45 16.22 -16.52
CA MET A 85 -17.26 15.31 -15.42
C MET A 85 -15.75 15.25 -15.30
N GLN A 86 -15.22 15.76 -14.20
CA GLN A 86 -13.80 15.72 -13.93
C GLN A 86 -13.43 14.25 -14.14
N GLN A 87 -12.70 13.95 -15.21
CA GLN A 87 -12.41 12.57 -15.55
C GLN A 87 -11.67 12.03 -14.34
N ASN A 88 -12.26 11.05 -13.66
CA ASN A 88 -11.61 10.43 -12.54
C ASN A 88 -10.28 9.86 -13.07
N GLN A 89 -9.19 10.16 -12.39
CA GLN A 89 -7.86 9.75 -12.78
C GLN A 89 -7.20 9.04 -11.62
N LEU A 90 -6.34 8.08 -11.93
CA LEU A 90 -5.41 7.48 -10.98
C LEU A 90 -3.97 7.84 -11.36
N LEU A 91 -3.09 7.86 -10.36
CA LEU A 91 -1.66 8.02 -10.58
C LEU A 91 -0.98 6.65 -10.73
N TYR A 92 -0.42 6.35 -11.90
CA TYR A 92 0.46 5.20 -12.07
C TYR A 92 1.89 5.54 -11.68
N LEU A 93 2.49 4.70 -10.85
CA LEU A 93 3.86 4.83 -10.36
C LEU A 93 4.64 3.56 -10.66
N SER A 94 5.55 3.65 -11.64
CA SER A 94 6.50 2.58 -11.92
C SER A 94 7.47 2.39 -10.75
N ARG A 95 8.29 1.33 -10.80
CA ARG A 95 9.36 1.13 -9.79
C ARG A 95 10.31 2.32 -9.72
N GLU A 96 10.67 2.88 -10.87
CA GLU A 96 11.55 4.05 -10.93
C GLU A 96 10.89 5.28 -10.30
N ASP A 97 9.59 5.49 -10.54
CA ASP A 97 8.82 6.57 -9.93
C ASP A 97 8.76 6.42 -8.41
N VAL A 98 8.48 5.21 -7.92
CA VAL A 98 8.45 4.90 -6.48
C VAL A 98 9.79 5.24 -5.83
N VAL A 99 10.92 4.82 -6.42
CA VAL A 99 12.26 5.15 -5.89
C VAL A 99 12.51 6.66 -5.93
N LYS A 100 12.12 7.35 -7.01
CA LYS A 100 12.28 8.81 -7.15
C LYS A 100 11.47 9.62 -6.14
N THR A 101 10.45 9.04 -5.51
CA THR A 101 9.71 9.74 -4.43
C THR A 101 10.63 10.12 -3.27
N GLY A 102 11.70 9.36 -3.03
CA GLY A 102 12.66 9.61 -1.96
C GLY A 102 12.14 9.27 -0.56
N VAL A 103 11.07 8.47 -0.46
CA VAL A 103 10.62 7.89 0.82
C VAL A 103 11.76 7.07 1.40
N THR A 104 12.16 7.39 2.63
CA THR A 104 13.31 6.79 3.29
C THR A 104 12.91 5.58 4.15
N MET A 105 13.90 4.77 4.53
CA MET A 105 13.67 3.67 5.47
C MET A 105 13.17 4.16 6.84
N VAL A 106 13.60 5.35 7.30
CA VAL A 106 13.11 5.98 8.53
C VAL A 106 11.61 6.26 8.42
N ASP A 107 11.17 6.90 7.33
CA ASP A 107 9.75 7.21 7.11
C ASP A 107 8.88 5.94 7.14
N ILE A 108 9.40 4.85 6.57
CA ILE A 108 8.72 3.55 6.52
C ILE A 108 8.61 2.94 7.91
N ILE A 109 9.69 2.90 8.69
CA ILE A 109 9.69 2.35 10.05
C ILE A 109 8.69 3.13 10.93
N ASP A 110 8.71 4.46 10.87
CA ASP A 110 7.81 5.31 11.67
C ASP A 110 6.34 5.09 11.28
N SER A 111 6.04 4.95 9.98
CA SER A 111 4.69 4.68 9.53
C SER A 111 4.23 3.26 9.87
N LEU A 112 5.13 2.27 9.85
CA LEU A 112 4.81 0.92 10.32
C LEU A 112 4.51 0.91 11.81
N GLU A 113 5.22 1.69 12.63
CA GLU A 113 4.92 1.79 14.06
C GLU A 113 3.49 2.29 14.31
N ILE A 114 3.02 3.28 13.55
CA ILE A 114 1.63 3.74 13.60
C ILE A 114 0.68 2.60 13.21
N ALA A 115 0.96 1.89 12.12
CA ALA A 115 0.13 0.79 11.64
C ALA A 115 0.04 -0.37 12.64
N PHE A 116 1.16 -0.77 13.26
CA PHE A 116 1.19 -1.84 14.26
C PHE A 116 0.57 -1.39 15.59
N ARG A 117 0.65 -0.11 15.96
CA ARG A 117 -0.11 0.43 17.09
C ARG A 117 -1.61 0.30 16.85
N GLU A 118 -2.10 0.71 15.69
CA GLU A 118 -3.50 0.56 15.30
C GLU A 118 -3.94 -0.91 15.23
N LYS A 119 -3.09 -1.80 14.70
CA LYS A 119 -3.35 -3.25 14.71
C LYS A 119 -3.48 -3.75 16.13
N GLY A 120 -2.53 -3.38 17.00
CA GLY A 120 -2.56 -3.68 18.42
C GLY A 120 -3.91 -3.28 19.00
N GLU A 121 -4.31 -2.02 18.86
CA GLU A 121 -5.60 -1.48 19.33
C GLU A 121 -6.85 -2.05 18.65
N GLY A 122 -6.71 -2.93 17.64
CA GLY A 122 -7.84 -3.54 16.95
C GLY A 122 -8.57 -2.57 16.01
N ASN A 123 -7.91 -1.49 15.61
CA ASN A 123 -8.47 -0.44 14.75
C ASN A 123 -8.29 -0.72 13.25
N THR A 124 -7.49 -1.71 12.87
CA THR A 124 -7.25 -2.05 11.45
C THR A 124 -8.24 -3.08 10.93
N GLU A 125 -8.63 -2.96 9.66
CA GLU A 125 -9.27 -4.04 8.94
C GLU A 125 -8.23 -4.74 8.05
N MET A 126 -7.98 -6.02 8.30
CA MET A 126 -7.01 -6.82 7.56
C MET A 126 -7.52 -8.26 7.48
N PRO A 127 -8.34 -8.60 6.48
CA PRO A 127 -8.77 -9.97 6.30
C PRO A 127 -7.56 -10.87 5.93
N PRO A 128 -7.69 -12.21 6.08
CA PRO A 128 -6.67 -13.14 5.60
C PRO A 128 -6.35 -12.88 4.13
N LYS A 129 -5.13 -13.18 3.70
CA LYS A 129 -4.68 -13.01 2.31
C LYS A 129 -5.15 -14.17 1.41
N PRO A 130 -6.25 -14.06 0.64
CA PRO A 130 -6.64 -15.13 -0.29
C PRO A 130 -5.59 -15.30 -1.39
N GLY A 131 -5.39 -16.55 -1.79
CA GLY A 131 -4.35 -16.93 -2.74
C GLY A 131 -4.78 -17.93 -3.80
N ILE A 132 -4.12 -17.86 -4.95
CA ILE A 132 -4.18 -18.87 -6.02
C ILE A 132 -2.76 -19.39 -6.31
N HIS A 133 -2.64 -20.65 -6.72
CA HIS A 133 -1.35 -21.35 -6.88
C HIS A 133 -1.16 -21.91 -8.30
N PRO A 134 -0.99 -21.04 -9.31
CA PRO A 134 -0.83 -21.48 -10.70
C PRO A 134 0.51 -22.22 -10.90
N GLY A 135 0.43 -23.44 -11.45
CA GLY A 135 1.62 -24.26 -11.73
C GLY A 135 2.13 -25.06 -10.53
N GLY A 136 1.33 -25.22 -9.48
CA GLY A 136 1.66 -26.03 -8.29
C GLY A 136 1.92 -25.19 -7.04
N ASP A 137 2.16 -25.86 -5.92
CA ASP A 137 2.20 -25.27 -4.58
C ASP A 137 3.36 -24.30 -4.35
N ASP A 138 4.41 -24.36 -5.17
CA ASP A 138 5.60 -23.51 -5.03
C ASP A 138 5.42 -22.09 -5.59
N ASN A 139 4.34 -21.85 -6.35
CA ASN A 139 4.00 -20.54 -6.88
C ASN A 139 2.73 -20.03 -6.21
N PHE A 140 2.67 -18.72 -5.97
CA PHE A 140 1.44 -18.11 -5.48
C PHE A 140 1.17 -16.74 -6.10
N ILE A 141 -0.10 -16.36 -6.07
CA ILE A 141 -0.55 -14.99 -6.23
C ILE A 141 -1.56 -14.68 -5.14
N HIS A 142 -1.26 -13.67 -4.31
CA HIS A 142 -2.02 -13.32 -3.11
C HIS A 142 -2.60 -11.91 -3.22
N ALA A 143 -3.86 -11.79 -2.83
CA ALA A 143 -4.53 -10.52 -2.56
C ALA A 143 -4.37 -10.18 -1.09
N MET A 144 -3.85 -8.99 -0.81
CA MET A 144 -3.53 -8.52 0.53
C MET A 144 -4.21 -7.15 0.75
N PRO A 145 -5.53 -7.11 1.00
CA PRO A 145 -6.24 -5.88 1.29
C PRO A 145 -6.09 -5.47 2.75
N ALA A 146 -6.05 -4.16 3.01
CA ALA A 146 -6.08 -3.63 4.37
C ALA A 146 -6.65 -2.21 4.41
N TYR A 147 -7.13 -1.82 5.58
CA TYR A 147 -7.48 -0.45 5.93
C TYR A 147 -6.91 -0.06 7.29
N ILE A 148 -6.25 1.10 7.34
CA ILE A 148 -5.64 1.70 8.54
C ILE A 148 -6.25 3.10 8.72
N PRO A 149 -7.19 3.28 9.66
CA PRO A 149 -7.87 4.56 9.88
C PRO A 149 -6.93 5.72 10.18
N ALA A 150 -5.96 5.54 11.08
CA ALA A 150 -5.01 6.60 11.46
C ALA A 150 -4.18 7.14 10.28
N LEU A 151 -3.95 6.33 9.25
CA LEU A 151 -3.20 6.70 8.05
C LEU A 151 -4.09 7.09 6.87
N LYS A 152 -5.43 7.00 7.01
CA LYS A 152 -6.40 7.13 5.91
C LYS A 152 -6.00 6.29 4.70
N SER A 153 -5.54 5.07 4.98
CA SER A 153 -4.95 4.19 3.97
C SER A 153 -5.81 2.96 3.81
N ALA A 154 -6.51 2.86 2.68
CA ALA A 154 -7.25 1.67 2.28
C ALA A 154 -6.77 1.23 0.90
N GLY A 155 -6.64 -0.07 0.68
CA GLY A 155 -6.17 -0.56 -0.60
C GLY A 155 -5.83 -2.04 -0.58
N ILE A 156 -5.07 -2.46 -1.58
CA ILE A 156 -4.70 -3.85 -1.78
C ILE A 156 -3.34 -3.97 -2.44
N LYS A 157 -2.53 -4.90 -1.94
CA LYS A 157 -1.41 -5.46 -2.70
C LYS A 157 -1.83 -6.73 -3.42
N TRP A 158 -1.53 -6.80 -4.71
CA TRP A 158 -1.60 -8.01 -5.52
C TRP A 158 -0.18 -8.47 -5.82
N VAL A 159 0.28 -9.49 -5.09
CA VAL A 159 1.68 -9.95 -5.11
C VAL A 159 1.76 -11.39 -5.59
N SER A 160 2.77 -11.70 -6.39
CA SER A 160 3.09 -13.04 -6.84
C SER A 160 4.51 -13.46 -6.48
N ALA A 161 4.70 -14.75 -6.25
CA ALA A 161 5.99 -15.38 -6.07
C ALA A 161 6.09 -16.60 -6.99
N PHE A 162 7.13 -16.64 -7.82
CA PHE A 162 7.35 -17.72 -8.79
C PHE A 162 8.81 -18.15 -8.76
N VAL A 163 9.09 -19.34 -8.24
CA VAL A 163 10.46 -19.83 -7.98
C VAL A 163 11.32 -19.84 -9.24
N ASP A 164 10.73 -20.23 -10.37
CA ASP A 164 11.43 -20.36 -11.65
C ASP A 164 11.69 -19.04 -12.39
N ASN A 165 11.19 -17.91 -11.90
CA ASN A 165 11.39 -16.61 -12.56
C ASN A 165 12.86 -16.23 -12.67
N LEU A 166 13.68 -16.60 -11.68
CA LEU A 166 15.12 -16.33 -11.69
C LEU A 166 15.82 -16.97 -12.89
N LYS A 167 15.38 -18.17 -13.32
CA LYS A 167 15.91 -18.85 -14.52
C LYS A 167 15.59 -18.09 -15.82
N ARG A 168 14.61 -17.19 -15.78
CA ARG A 168 14.13 -16.36 -16.90
C ARG A 168 14.61 -14.91 -16.81
N GLY A 169 15.44 -14.57 -15.82
CA GLY A 169 15.86 -13.18 -15.58
C GLY A 169 14.74 -12.28 -15.02
N ILE A 170 13.65 -12.87 -14.50
CA ILE A 170 12.53 -12.16 -13.89
C ILE A 170 12.68 -12.23 -12.36
N PRO A 171 12.30 -11.19 -11.59
CA PRO A 171 12.29 -11.26 -10.14
C PRO A 171 11.41 -12.41 -9.59
N TYR A 172 11.83 -13.02 -8.49
CA TYR A 172 11.05 -14.03 -7.76
C TYR A 172 9.70 -13.47 -7.30
N ILE A 173 9.72 -12.27 -6.68
CA ILE A 173 8.53 -11.53 -6.24
C ILE A 173 8.18 -10.45 -7.26
N ASN A 174 6.93 -10.40 -7.68
CA ASN A 174 6.36 -9.31 -8.48
C ASN A 174 5.05 -8.83 -7.84
N GLY A 175 4.61 -7.62 -8.14
CA GLY A 175 3.30 -7.17 -7.65
C GLY A 175 3.01 -5.70 -7.89
N LEU A 176 1.75 -5.36 -7.70
CA LEU A 176 1.24 -3.99 -7.75
C LEU A 176 0.47 -3.69 -6.47
N VAL A 177 0.43 -2.41 -6.11
CA VAL A 177 -0.38 -1.92 -5.00
C VAL A 177 -1.34 -0.85 -5.48
N ILE A 178 -2.60 -1.00 -5.10
CA ILE A 178 -3.66 -0.03 -5.34
C ILE A 178 -3.94 0.66 -4.02
N LEU A 179 -3.90 1.99 -4.04
CA LEU A 179 -4.33 2.85 -2.93
C LEU A 179 -5.68 3.46 -3.30
N ASN A 180 -6.64 3.42 -2.39
CA ASN A 180 -7.99 3.94 -2.56
C ASN A 180 -8.22 5.17 -1.68
N ASP A 181 -9.04 6.08 -2.18
CA ASP A 181 -9.59 7.19 -1.41
C ASP A 181 -10.63 6.63 -0.43
N VAL A 182 -10.41 6.83 0.86
CA VAL A 182 -11.27 6.27 1.91
C VAL A 182 -12.68 6.88 1.93
N ALA A 183 -12.88 8.07 1.35
CA ALA A 183 -14.17 8.75 1.38
C ALA A 183 -15.07 8.36 0.19
N THR A 184 -14.46 8.02 -0.95
CA THR A 184 -15.18 7.78 -2.22
C THR A 184 -15.02 6.36 -2.75
N GLY A 185 -14.02 5.61 -2.27
CA GLY A 185 -13.63 4.30 -2.78
C GLY A 185 -12.84 4.36 -4.10
N LEU A 186 -12.67 5.54 -4.71
CA LEU A 186 -11.95 5.67 -5.97
C LEU A 186 -10.46 5.30 -5.81
N PRO A 187 -9.88 4.55 -6.76
CA PRO A 187 -8.44 4.28 -6.74
C PRO A 187 -7.67 5.58 -7.00
N LEU A 188 -6.80 5.94 -6.06
CA LEU A 188 -5.92 7.11 -6.14
C LEU A 188 -4.67 6.81 -6.94
N SER A 189 -4.13 5.59 -6.82
CA SER A 189 -2.90 5.21 -7.50
C SER A 189 -2.76 3.70 -7.68
N VAL A 190 -2.00 3.32 -8.70
CA VAL A 190 -1.43 1.97 -8.87
C VAL A 190 0.09 2.12 -8.87
N MET A 191 0.78 1.44 -7.96
CA MET A 191 2.22 1.57 -7.77
C MET A 191 2.95 0.23 -7.78
N ASP A 192 4.26 0.26 -8.10
CA ASP A 192 5.14 -0.90 -7.98
C ASP A 192 5.13 -1.49 -6.56
N GLY A 193 4.87 -2.79 -6.46
CA GLY A 193 4.86 -3.52 -5.18
C GLY A 193 6.20 -4.19 -4.86
N VAL A 194 7.14 -4.28 -5.80
CA VAL A 194 8.40 -5.02 -5.61
C VAL A 194 9.34 -4.26 -4.70
N TRP A 195 9.61 -2.99 -5.02
CA TRP A 195 10.43 -2.14 -4.15
C TRP A 195 9.80 -2.01 -2.77
N MET A 196 8.49 -1.77 -2.72
CA MET A 196 7.78 -1.61 -1.47
C MET A 196 7.86 -2.87 -0.60
N THR A 197 7.67 -4.06 -1.18
CA THR A 197 7.81 -5.33 -0.47
C THR A 197 9.20 -5.51 0.10
N GLY A 198 10.25 -5.12 -0.62
CA GLY A 198 11.62 -5.14 -0.09
C GLY A 198 11.78 -4.24 1.14
N MET A 199 11.38 -2.97 1.03
CA MET A 199 11.61 -1.98 2.07
C MET A 199 10.78 -2.24 3.33
N ARG A 200 9.47 -2.46 3.17
CA ARG A 200 8.55 -2.67 4.30
C ARG A 200 8.84 -3.95 5.09
N THR A 201 9.38 -4.98 4.44
CA THR A 201 9.78 -6.23 5.12
C THR A 201 10.99 -5.98 6.03
N GLY A 202 12.01 -5.28 5.54
CA GLY A 202 13.15 -4.87 6.37
C GLY A 202 12.73 -3.95 7.53
N ALA A 203 11.85 -2.99 7.27
CA ALA A 203 11.31 -2.10 8.30
C ALA A 203 10.52 -2.85 9.38
N ALA A 204 9.71 -3.85 9.02
CA ALA A 204 9.02 -4.70 10.00
C ALA A 204 10.01 -5.46 10.88
N THR A 205 11.08 -6.01 10.31
CA THR A 205 12.16 -6.65 11.08
C THR A 205 12.84 -5.67 12.04
N ALA A 206 13.20 -4.47 11.57
CA ALA A 206 13.82 -3.46 12.42
C ALA A 206 12.87 -2.99 13.54
N LEU A 207 11.58 -2.84 13.25
CA LEU A 207 10.57 -2.52 14.25
C LEU A 207 10.43 -3.64 15.30
N SER A 208 10.36 -4.91 14.90
CA SER A 208 10.40 -6.03 15.86
C SER A 208 11.69 -6.02 16.69
N ALA A 209 12.83 -5.79 16.05
CA ALA A 209 14.14 -5.71 16.71
C ALA A 209 14.17 -4.57 17.74
N ARG A 210 13.50 -3.43 17.51
CA ARG A 210 13.43 -2.33 18.48
C ARG A 210 12.93 -2.80 19.86
N TYR A 211 12.02 -3.78 19.88
CA TYR A 211 11.46 -4.32 21.12
C TYR A 211 12.19 -5.57 21.60
N LEU A 212 12.87 -6.31 20.72
CA LEU A 212 13.40 -7.65 21.01
C LEU A 212 14.92 -7.74 21.02
N ALA A 213 15.63 -6.90 20.27
CA ALA A 213 17.09 -6.84 20.26
C ALA A 213 17.63 -5.95 21.38
N ARG A 214 18.92 -6.10 21.70
CA ARG A 214 19.61 -5.17 22.58
C ARG A 214 19.84 -3.84 21.84
N PRO A 215 19.67 -2.67 22.48
CA PRO A 215 19.84 -1.38 21.83
C PRO A 215 21.30 -1.09 21.42
N ASP A 216 22.26 -1.77 22.03
CA ASP A 216 23.70 -1.68 21.76
C ASP A 216 24.20 -2.74 20.74
N SER A 217 23.31 -3.53 20.15
CA SER A 217 23.65 -4.50 19.11
C SER A 217 24.45 -3.86 17.98
N SER A 218 25.63 -4.40 17.69
CA SER A 218 26.62 -3.83 16.77
C SER A 218 27.19 -4.83 15.76
N ILE A 219 26.89 -6.13 15.92
CA ILE A 219 27.30 -7.21 15.02
C ILE A 219 26.05 -7.89 14.45
N ALA A 220 25.91 -7.89 13.13
CA ALA A 220 24.80 -8.54 12.44
C ALA A 220 25.24 -9.76 11.61
N GLY A 221 24.46 -10.82 11.65
CA GLY A 221 24.58 -12.00 10.80
C GLY A 221 23.48 -12.03 9.74
N ILE A 222 23.82 -12.10 8.45
CA ILE A 222 22.83 -12.18 7.37
C ILE A 222 23.02 -13.48 6.59
N LEU A 223 22.00 -14.34 6.59
CA LEU A 223 21.96 -15.56 5.80
C LEU A 223 20.93 -15.41 4.68
N GLY A 224 21.39 -15.36 3.43
CA GLY A 224 20.56 -15.01 2.27
C GLY A 224 20.83 -13.58 1.81
N CYS A 225 21.73 -13.47 0.85
CA CYS A 225 22.27 -12.22 0.32
C CYS A 225 21.44 -11.67 -0.86
N GLY A 226 20.11 -11.80 -0.79
CA GLY A 226 19.17 -11.28 -1.79
C GLY A 226 18.68 -9.86 -1.49
N ILE A 227 17.53 -9.46 -2.06
CA ILE A 227 16.90 -8.16 -1.78
C ILE A 227 16.53 -8.05 -0.30
N GLN A 228 15.94 -9.10 0.28
CA GLN A 228 15.50 -9.08 1.67
C GLN A 228 16.66 -8.94 2.64
N GLY A 229 17.78 -9.65 2.42
CA GLY A 229 18.98 -9.47 3.23
C GLY A 229 19.53 -8.04 3.18
N ARG A 230 19.42 -7.34 2.04
CA ARG A 230 19.90 -5.95 1.87
C ARG A 230 19.02 -4.97 2.64
N THR A 231 17.71 -5.03 2.41
CA THR A 231 16.77 -4.09 3.02
C THR A 231 16.64 -4.30 4.53
N ASN A 232 16.82 -5.54 5.02
CA ASN A 232 16.89 -5.81 6.45
C ASN A 232 18.14 -5.19 7.10
N LEU A 233 19.32 -5.34 6.48
CA LEU A 233 20.52 -4.68 7.01
C LEU A 233 20.39 -3.15 6.97
N GLU A 234 19.83 -2.60 5.89
CA GLU A 234 19.53 -1.16 5.79
C GLU A 234 18.60 -0.70 6.91
N ALA A 235 17.50 -1.41 7.16
CA ALA A 235 16.55 -1.07 8.23
C ALA A 235 17.14 -1.22 9.63
N LEU A 236 17.91 -2.28 9.89
CA LEU A 236 18.58 -2.47 11.17
C LEU A 236 19.63 -1.37 11.42
N SER A 237 20.38 -0.97 10.38
CA SER A 237 21.37 0.11 10.50
C SER A 237 20.77 1.48 10.76
N VAL A 238 19.46 1.67 10.55
CA VAL A 238 18.74 2.88 10.95
C VAL A 238 18.54 2.95 12.47
N LEU A 239 18.31 1.79 13.13
CA LEU A 239 17.94 1.74 14.56
C LEU A 239 19.07 1.29 15.48
N PHE A 240 20.09 0.60 14.95
CA PHE A 240 21.15 -0.01 15.73
C PHE A 240 22.53 0.45 15.25
N PRO A 241 23.52 0.58 16.16
CA PRO A 241 24.88 0.99 15.82
C PRO A 241 25.68 -0.17 15.19
N ILE A 242 25.17 -0.76 14.11
CA ILE A 242 25.82 -1.87 13.39
C ILE A 242 27.16 -1.41 12.83
N LYS A 243 28.21 -2.17 13.13
CA LYS A 243 29.60 -1.90 12.70
C LYS A 243 30.18 -3.04 11.87
N ARG A 244 29.82 -4.27 12.22
CA ARG A 244 30.29 -5.50 11.57
C ARG A 244 29.12 -6.34 11.12
N VAL A 245 29.24 -6.91 9.93
CA VAL A 245 28.24 -7.80 9.35
C VAL A 245 28.95 -9.04 8.83
N THR A 246 28.52 -10.22 9.26
CA THR A 246 28.96 -11.50 8.68
C THR A 246 27.86 -12.01 7.75
N VAL A 247 28.20 -12.35 6.51
CA VAL A 247 27.21 -12.74 5.50
C VAL A 247 27.50 -14.12 4.94
N TYR A 248 26.44 -14.92 4.83
CA TYR A 248 26.45 -16.24 4.23
C TYR A 248 25.41 -16.35 3.13
N ASP A 249 25.79 -16.96 2.01
CA ASP A 249 24.87 -17.39 0.96
C ASP A 249 25.39 -18.68 0.33
N LYS A 250 24.48 -19.57 -0.10
CA LYS A 250 24.86 -20.77 -0.87
C LYS A 250 25.53 -20.39 -2.20
N ASN A 251 25.20 -19.21 -2.73
CA ASN A 251 25.86 -18.60 -3.87
C ASN A 251 26.92 -17.59 -3.40
N MET A 252 28.19 -18.02 -3.38
CA MET A 252 29.32 -17.18 -2.98
C MET A 252 29.45 -15.89 -3.81
N ALA A 253 29.03 -15.89 -5.08
CA ALA A 253 29.04 -14.67 -5.89
C ALA A 253 28.01 -13.65 -5.39
N ALA A 254 26.84 -14.12 -4.93
CA ALA A 254 25.83 -13.25 -4.33
C ALA A 254 26.30 -12.66 -2.99
N ALA A 255 26.98 -13.45 -2.16
CA ALA A 255 27.55 -12.97 -0.90
C ALA A 255 28.65 -11.92 -1.11
N ARG A 256 29.53 -12.12 -2.10
CA ARG A 256 30.55 -11.12 -2.47
C ARG A 256 29.92 -9.83 -3.00
N ALA A 257 28.97 -9.94 -3.92
CA ALA A 257 28.24 -8.78 -4.44
C ALA A 257 27.49 -8.02 -3.35
N TYR A 258 26.96 -8.73 -2.34
CA TYR A 258 26.37 -8.11 -1.17
C TYR A 258 27.39 -7.30 -0.37
N ALA A 259 28.57 -7.87 -0.08
CA ALA A 259 29.61 -7.18 0.67
C ALA A 259 30.12 -5.92 -0.06
N ASP A 260 30.37 -6.04 -1.37
CA ASP A 260 30.84 -4.95 -2.23
C ASP A 260 29.83 -3.78 -2.31
N GLU A 261 28.53 -4.09 -2.24
CA GLU A 261 27.45 -3.10 -2.28
C GLU A 261 27.17 -2.49 -0.89
N MET A 262 26.91 -3.34 0.10
CA MET A 262 26.33 -2.91 1.37
C MET A 262 27.35 -2.30 2.32
N GLY A 263 28.61 -2.78 2.28
CA GLY A 263 29.68 -2.26 3.14
C GLY A 263 29.91 -0.76 2.92
N PRO A 264 30.22 -0.31 1.69
CA PRO A 264 30.37 1.11 1.39
C PRO A 264 29.07 1.91 1.56
N ARG A 265 27.92 1.34 1.16
CA ARG A 265 26.62 2.04 1.22
C ARG A 265 26.21 2.40 2.64
N LEU A 266 26.47 1.52 3.61
CA LEU A 266 26.08 1.71 5.01
C LEU A 266 27.26 2.07 5.92
N ASN A 267 28.48 2.16 5.38
CA ASN A 267 29.71 2.40 6.13
C ASN A 267 29.93 1.36 7.26
N VAL A 268 29.79 0.08 6.91
CA VAL A 268 29.99 -1.07 7.81
C VAL A 268 31.01 -2.05 7.24
N THR A 269 31.67 -2.82 8.10
CA THR A 269 32.55 -3.91 7.66
C THR A 269 31.72 -5.15 7.35
N VAL A 270 31.77 -5.64 6.11
CA VAL A 270 31.05 -6.86 5.70
C VAL A 270 32.06 -7.97 5.43
N GLU A 271 31.95 -9.07 6.18
CA GLU A 271 32.78 -10.27 6.08
C GLU A 271 31.97 -11.40 5.44
N VAL A 272 32.42 -11.91 4.30
CA VAL A 272 31.81 -13.07 3.64
C VAL A 272 32.36 -14.34 4.28
N VAL A 273 31.48 -15.20 4.78
CA VAL A 273 31.86 -16.47 5.44
C VAL A 273 31.39 -17.68 4.65
N GLU A 274 32.16 -18.77 4.72
CA GLU A 274 31.85 -20.02 4.00
C GLU A 274 31.00 -20.99 4.82
N ASN A 275 31.04 -20.88 6.16
CA ASN A 275 30.24 -21.71 7.05
C ASN A 275 29.06 -20.89 7.61
N PRO A 276 27.80 -21.36 7.47
CA PRO A 276 26.64 -20.63 7.96
C PRO A 276 26.69 -20.35 9.47
N ARG A 277 27.36 -21.19 10.28
CA ARG A 277 27.53 -20.95 11.71
C ARG A 277 28.25 -19.63 12.00
N GLN A 278 29.20 -19.24 11.16
CA GLN A 278 29.95 -17.99 11.33
C GLN A 278 29.08 -16.75 11.07
N ALA A 279 27.94 -16.90 10.40
CA ALA A 279 26.95 -15.84 10.23
C ALA A 279 25.86 -15.87 11.32
N VAL A 280 26.02 -16.69 12.37
CA VAL A 280 25.05 -16.81 13.48
C VAL A 280 25.77 -16.60 14.81
N SER A 281 26.79 -17.41 15.10
CA SER A 281 27.54 -17.32 16.35
C SER A 281 28.38 -16.05 16.41
N GLY A 282 28.38 -15.37 17.55
CA GLY A 282 29.04 -14.08 17.76
C GLY A 282 28.28 -12.87 17.23
N CYS A 283 27.06 -13.06 16.71
CA CYS A 283 26.21 -11.97 16.21
C CYS A 283 25.17 -11.55 17.25
N ASP A 284 24.96 -10.24 17.39
CA ASP A 284 23.92 -9.68 18.25
C ASP A 284 22.54 -9.80 17.60
N ILE A 285 22.49 -9.66 16.28
CA ILE A 285 21.27 -9.75 15.46
C ILE A 285 21.52 -10.72 14.31
N VAL A 286 20.63 -11.68 14.09
CA VAL A 286 20.69 -12.64 12.97
C VAL A 286 19.45 -12.50 12.11
N VAL A 287 19.61 -12.37 10.79
CA VAL A 287 18.51 -12.35 9.83
C VAL A 287 18.67 -13.50 8.84
N THR A 288 17.64 -14.34 8.75
CA THR A 288 17.53 -15.37 7.71
C THR A 288 16.56 -14.89 6.63
N ALA A 289 17.05 -14.80 5.40
CA ALA A 289 16.39 -14.17 4.26
C ALA A 289 16.50 -15.02 2.98
N GLY A 290 16.47 -16.35 3.16
CA GLY A 290 16.40 -17.32 2.08
C GLY A 290 14.99 -17.58 1.55
N PRO A 291 14.82 -18.54 0.62
CA PRO A 291 13.51 -18.92 0.10
C PRO A 291 12.64 -19.56 1.20
N LEU A 292 11.33 -19.34 1.12
CA LEU A 292 10.33 -19.99 1.96
C LEU A 292 10.15 -21.44 1.49
N LEU A 293 10.42 -22.41 2.37
CA LEU A 293 10.31 -23.83 2.04
C LEU A 293 9.36 -24.51 3.02
N LYS A 294 8.37 -25.24 2.49
CA LYS A 294 7.48 -26.08 3.30
C LYS A 294 8.21 -27.19 4.03
N LYS A 295 9.32 -27.69 3.47
CA LYS A 295 10.25 -28.57 4.17
C LYS A 295 11.52 -27.78 4.50
N PRO A 296 11.69 -27.33 5.75
CA PRO A 296 12.89 -26.63 6.18
C PRO A 296 14.15 -27.45 5.91
N HIS A 297 15.22 -26.78 5.50
CA HIS A 297 16.54 -27.42 5.45
C HIS A 297 17.26 -27.33 6.80
N ALA A 298 16.75 -26.53 7.75
CA ALA A 298 17.17 -26.51 9.16
C ALA A 298 18.69 -26.39 9.33
N THR A 299 19.30 -25.44 8.63
CA THR A 299 20.75 -25.22 8.61
C THR A 299 21.28 -24.77 9.97
N ILE A 300 20.58 -23.86 10.65
CA ILE A 300 20.96 -23.32 11.95
C ILE A 300 20.57 -24.33 13.03
N LYS A 301 21.54 -24.74 13.84
CA LYS A 301 21.39 -25.77 14.88
C LYS A 301 21.38 -25.15 16.28
N ALA A 302 20.89 -25.93 17.24
CA ALA A 302 20.94 -25.59 18.66
C ALA A 302 22.37 -25.24 19.09
N GLY A 303 22.50 -24.27 19.99
CA GLY A 303 23.77 -23.73 20.50
C GLY A 303 24.54 -22.84 19.52
N TRP A 304 23.92 -22.37 18.43
CA TRP A 304 24.54 -21.42 17.50
C TRP A 304 24.20 -19.96 17.78
N LEU A 305 22.99 -19.70 18.27
CA LEU A 305 22.51 -18.36 18.60
C LEU A 305 22.91 -18.03 20.04
N ASP A 306 23.68 -16.96 20.22
CA ASP A 306 24.29 -16.64 21.51
C ASP A 306 23.30 -16.01 22.50
N GLU A 307 23.64 -16.08 23.79
CA GLU A 307 22.93 -15.36 24.84
C GLU A 307 22.79 -13.87 24.51
N GLY A 308 21.58 -13.32 24.70
CA GLY A 308 21.29 -11.92 24.40
C GLY A 308 21.03 -11.60 22.92
N ALA A 309 21.18 -12.55 22.01
CA ALA A 309 20.94 -12.32 20.59
C ALA A 309 19.45 -12.19 20.24
N PHE A 310 19.20 -11.55 19.09
CA PHE A 310 17.90 -11.47 18.45
C PHE A 310 17.95 -12.08 17.05
N ALA A 311 16.94 -12.90 16.69
CA ALA A 311 16.81 -13.49 15.37
C ALA A 311 15.52 -13.03 14.66
N SER A 312 15.64 -12.68 13.37
CA SER A 312 14.49 -12.38 12.49
C SER A 312 14.42 -13.37 11.34
N LEU A 313 13.31 -14.10 11.29
CA LEU A 313 13.01 -15.18 10.36
C LEU A 313 12.17 -14.63 9.20
N VAL A 314 12.81 -14.02 8.21
CA VAL A 314 12.13 -13.54 6.99
C VAL A 314 11.78 -14.71 6.08
N ASP A 315 12.52 -15.79 6.19
CA ASP A 315 12.40 -17.05 5.45
C ASP A 315 11.46 -18.07 6.13
N PHE A 316 10.64 -17.63 7.08
CA PHE A 316 9.88 -18.49 7.99
C PHE A 316 10.83 -19.39 8.79
N ASP A 317 10.53 -20.67 8.95
CA ASP A 317 11.34 -21.65 9.67
C ASP A 317 12.37 -22.36 8.77
N SER A 318 12.53 -21.95 7.51
CA SER A 318 13.33 -22.67 6.51
C SER A 318 14.77 -22.95 6.94
N TYR A 319 15.44 -21.95 7.54
CA TYR A 319 16.81 -22.05 8.02
C TYR A 319 16.95 -22.68 9.40
N TRP A 320 15.90 -22.72 10.22
CA TRP A 320 16.03 -22.99 11.65
C TRP A 320 15.64 -24.43 12.00
N HIS A 321 16.53 -25.12 12.70
CA HIS A 321 16.16 -26.39 13.32
C HIS A 321 15.19 -26.15 14.49
N PRO A 322 14.17 -27.01 14.71
CA PRO A 322 13.26 -26.89 15.84
C PRO A 322 13.95 -26.73 17.19
N ASP A 323 14.98 -27.54 17.47
CA ASP A 323 15.77 -27.43 18.71
C ASP A 323 16.44 -26.05 18.87
N ALA A 324 16.87 -25.41 17.77
CA ALA A 324 17.46 -24.08 17.81
C ALA A 324 16.42 -23.00 18.14
N MET A 325 15.21 -23.11 17.58
CA MET A 325 14.11 -22.24 17.97
C MET A 325 13.69 -22.51 19.41
N GLY A 326 13.75 -23.77 19.88
CA GLY A 326 13.41 -24.18 21.23
C GLY A 326 14.27 -23.55 22.34
N GLU A 327 15.45 -23.01 22.01
CA GLU A 327 16.35 -22.34 22.96
C GLU A 327 15.93 -20.89 23.26
N VAL A 328 15.03 -20.30 22.47
CA VAL A 328 14.69 -18.88 22.62
C VAL A 328 13.78 -18.64 23.82
N THR A 329 14.06 -17.57 24.56
CA THR A 329 13.25 -17.13 25.69
C THR A 329 11.91 -16.56 25.24
N LYS A 330 11.89 -15.83 24.13
CA LYS A 330 10.68 -15.22 23.55
C LYS A 330 10.64 -15.43 22.05
N PHE A 331 9.61 -16.13 21.58
CA PHE A 331 9.29 -16.25 20.17
C PHE A 331 8.08 -15.37 19.85
N CYS A 332 8.25 -14.41 18.94
CA CYS A 332 7.24 -13.44 18.54
C CYS A 332 6.90 -13.56 17.05
N THR A 333 5.87 -12.84 16.62
CA THR A 333 5.43 -12.78 15.22
C THR A 333 4.88 -11.38 14.89
N ASP A 334 4.56 -11.10 13.64
CA ASP A 334 3.77 -9.92 13.26
C ASP A 334 2.26 -10.17 13.42
N ASP A 335 1.81 -11.40 13.22
CA ASP A 335 0.41 -11.81 13.42
C ASP A 335 0.25 -13.25 13.91
N THR A 336 -0.40 -13.40 15.07
CA THR A 336 -0.65 -14.70 15.71
C THR A 336 -1.65 -15.54 14.92
N ALA A 337 -2.71 -14.97 14.38
CA ALA A 337 -3.71 -15.73 13.65
C ALA A 337 -3.13 -16.30 12.33
N GLN A 338 -2.32 -15.49 11.64
CA GLN A 338 -1.67 -15.87 10.39
C GLN A 338 -0.67 -16.99 10.60
N ILE A 339 0.21 -16.92 11.61
CA ILE A 339 1.15 -18.03 11.87
C ILE A 339 0.42 -19.33 12.24
N ARG A 340 -0.67 -19.27 13.03
CA ARG A 340 -1.51 -20.45 13.31
C ARG A 340 -2.17 -21.02 12.06
N HIS A 341 -2.59 -20.17 11.14
CA HIS A 341 -3.08 -20.64 9.84
C HIS A 341 -1.99 -21.36 9.05
N TYR A 342 -0.78 -20.81 8.97
CA TYR A 342 0.35 -21.43 8.28
C TYR A 342 0.78 -22.77 8.91
N GLN A 343 0.58 -22.96 10.21
CA GLN A 343 0.74 -24.27 10.86
C GLN A 343 -0.20 -25.34 10.30
N THR A 344 -1.44 -24.98 9.96
CA THR A 344 -2.36 -25.93 9.29
C THR A 344 -1.92 -26.32 7.87
N LEU A 345 -1.02 -25.53 7.27
CA LEU A 345 -0.47 -25.76 5.93
C LEU A 345 0.86 -26.53 5.96
N GLY A 346 1.39 -26.84 7.15
CA GLY A 346 2.64 -27.57 7.35
C GLY A 346 3.90 -26.68 7.44
N TYR A 347 3.76 -25.38 7.71
CA TYR A 347 4.88 -24.51 8.10
C TYR A 347 4.91 -24.36 9.62
N PHE A 348 6.05 -24.02 10.22
CA PHE A 348 6.14 -23.77 11.66
C PHE A 348 5.59 -24.92 12.52
N GLU A 349 5.76 -26.17 12.06
CA GLU A 349 5.19 -27.36 12.73
C GLU A 349 5.70 -27.49 14.17
N GLN A 350 6.94 -27.08 14.42
CA GLN A 350 7.61 -27.16 15.71
C GLN A 350 8.27 -25.81 16.04
N ILE A 351 7.49 -24.93 16.66
CA ILE A 351 7.96 -23.64 17.19
C ILE A 351 7.69 -23.54 18.69
N PRO A 352 8.44 -22.70 19.43
CA PRO A 352 8.10 -22.35 20.80
C PRO A 352 6.71 -21.71 20.92
N PRO A 353 6.16 -21.62 22.14
CA PRO A 353 4.98 -20.80 22.39
C PRO A 353 5.17 -19.37 21.92
N ILE A 354 4.19 -18.83 21.19
CA ILE A 354 4.19 -17.43 20.76
C ILE A 354 3.97 -16.56 22.01
N HIS A 355 4.93 -15.70 22.31
CA HIS A 355 4.91 -14.76 23.43
C HIS A 355 4.02 -13.54 23.15
N ALA A 356 4.20 -12.93 21.97
CA ALA A 356 3.51 -11.72 21.54
C ALA A 356 3.49 -11.59 20.01
N ASP A 357 2.50 -10.87 19.49
CA ASP A 357 2.60 -10.25 18.16
C ASP A 357 3.14 -8.82 18.21
N LEU A 358 3.59 -8.29 17.07
CA LEU A 358 4.21 -6.97 16.99
C LEU A 358 3.25 -5.83 17.40
N GLY A 359 1.94 -5.98 17.21
CA GLY A 359 0.97 -5.02 17.69
C GLY A 359 0.89 -4.99 19.23
N GLU A 360 0.95 -6.16 19.88
CA GLU A 360 1.03 -6.26 21.33
C GLU A 360 2.32 -5.66 21.91
N LEU A 361 3.45 -5.82 21.21
CA LEU A 361 4.73 -5.20 21.57
C LEU A 361 4.67 -3.67 21.45
N VAL A 362 4.19 -3.16 20.32
CA VAL A 362 4.11 -1.70 20.05
C VAL A 362 3.16 -0.98 21.01
N THR A 363 2.07 -1.65 21.42
CA THR A 363 1.10 -1.12 22.40
C THR A 363 1.53 -1.32 23.85
N GLY A 364 2.60 -2.09 24.10
CA GLY A 364 3.09 -2.39 25.44
C GLY A 364 2.21 -3.37 26.24
N ARG A 365 1.25 -4.04 25.60
CA ARG A 365 0.43 -5.09 26.25
C ARG A 365 1.24 -6.32 26.60
N LYS A 366 2.28 -6.59 25.80
CA LYS A 366 3.29 -7.60 26.07
C LYS A 366 4.64 -6.92 26.14
N ALA A 367 5.44 -7.29 27.13
CA ALA A 367 6.80 -6.81 27.24
C ALA A 367 7.66 -7.38 26.09
N GLY A 368 8.53 -6.55 25.54
CA GLY A 368 9.60 -6.99 24.65
C GLY A 368 10.72 -7.67 25.46
N ARG A 369 11.97 -7.43 25.09
CA ARG A 369 13.14 -7.84 25.89
C ARG A 369 13.10 -7.18 27.27
N GLU A 370 13.30 -7.99 28.30
CA GLU A 370 13.33 -7.57 29.72
C GLU A 370 14.73 -7.70 30.33
N THR A 371 15.57 -8.60 29.82
CA THR A 371 16.96 -8.73 30.27
C THR A 371 17.95 -8.85 29.11
N ALA A 372 19.21 -8.51 29.38
CA ALA A 372 20.28 -8.59 28.38
C ALA A 372 20.62 -10.03 27.96
N ALA A 373 20.25 -11.03 28.78
CA ALA A 373 20.55 -12.43 28.53
C ALA A 373 19.50 -13.15 27.65
N GLU A 374 18.28 -12.60 27.53
CA GLU A 374 17.21 -13.28 26.79
C GLU A 374 17.61 -13.54 25.33
N ILE A 375 17.34 -14.73 24.83
CA ILE A 375 17.43 -15.02 23.41
C ILE A 375 16.05 -14.79 22.82
N THR A 376 15.96 -13.93 21.81
CA THR A 376 14.66 -13.50 21.26
C THR A 376 14.58 -13.79 19.79
N MET A 377 13.38 -14.09 19.30
CA MET A 377 13.15 -14.40 17.89
C MET A 377 11.83 -13.83 17.43
N THR A 378 11.76 -13.40 16.17
CA THR A 378 10.51 -13.05 15.49
C THR A 378 10.43 -13.75 14.14
N ALA A 379 9.25 -14.25 13.79
CA ALA A 379 8.93 -14.64 12.42
C ALA A 379 7.89 -13.66 11.88
N ASN A 380 8.27 -12.79 10.95
CA ASN A 380 7.35 -11.82 10.36
C ASN A 380 6.83 -12.39 9.03
N LEU A 381 5.54 -12.72 8.96
CA LEU A 381 4.92 -13.39 7.81
C LEU A 381 4.51 -12.42 6.69
N GLY A 382 4.61 -11.13 6.96
CA GLY A 382 4.24 -10.04 6.08
C GLY A 382 2.73 -9.81 6.04
N LEU A 383 2.35 -8.59 6.38
CA LEU A 383 0.96 -8.18 6.54
C LEU A 383 0.57 -7.14 5.51
N ALA A 384 -0.72 -7.11 5.16
CA ALA A 384 -1.25 -6.12 4.22
C ALA A 384 -1.15 -4.69 4.78
N ILE A 385 -1.21 -4.53 6.10
CA ILE A 385 -1.03 -3.24 6.76
C ILE A 385 0.37 -2.66 6.56
N ASP A 386 1.39 -3.50 6.36
CA ASP A 386 2.75 -3.02 6.11
C ASP A 386 2.81 -2.28 4.77
N ASP A 387 2.12 -2.79 3.74
CA ASP A 387 2.05 -2.16 2.43
C ASP A 387 1.17 -0.90 2.48
N MET A 388 0.05 -0.96 3.22
CA MET A 388 -0.84 0.20 3.42
C MET A 388 -0.25 1.26 4.34
N ALA A 389 0.77 0.96 5.13
CA ALA A 389 1.53 1.98 5.85
C ALA A 389 2.40 2.80 4.88
N VAL A 390 2.95 2.18 3.84
CA VAL A 390 3.92 2.83 2.93
C VAL A 390 3.26 3.51 1.73
N ALA A 391 2.18 2.95 1.18
CA ALA A 391 1.53 3.48 -0.01
C ALA A 391 1.14 4.97 0.09
N PRO A 392 0.58 5.49 1.21
CA PRO A 392 0.29 6.91 1.36
C PRO A 392 1.53 7.81 1.32
N LEU A 393 2.66 7.36 1.87
CA LEU A 393 3.92 8.10 1.86
C LEU A 393 4.40 8.31 0.42
N ILE A 394 4.44 7.22 -0.36
CA ILE A 394 4.82 7.23 -1.77
C ILE A 394 3.88 8.16 -2.55
N TYR A 395 2.57 7.96 -2.42
CA TYR A 395 1.56 8.74 -3.15
C TYR A 395 1.67 10.25 -2.85
N LYS A 396 1.80 10.61 -1.56
CA LYS A 396 1.93 12.01 -1.13
C LYS A 396 3.19 12.66 -1.71
N GLN A 397 4.33 11.96 -1.66
CA GLN A 397 5.58 12.48 -2.20
C GLN A 397 5.56 12.57 -3.73
N ALA A 398 5.00 11.56 -4.40
CA ALA A 398 4.85 11.58 -5.84
C ALA A 398 4.00 12.78 -6.31
N LYS A 399 2.86 13.03 -5.66
CA LYS A 399 2.04 14.20 -5.95
C LYS A 399 2.74 15.53 -5.67
N ALA A 400 3.42 15.64 -4.55
CA ALA A 400 4.15 16.86 -4.19
C ALA A 400 5.27 17.19 -5.19
N ARG A 401 5.87 16.16 -5.81
CA ARG A 401 6.99 16.27 -6.73
C ARG A 401 6.60 16.16 -8.21
N GLY A 402 5.33 15.94 -8.53
CA GLY A 402 4.87 15.74 -9.90
C GLY A 402 5.45 14.48 -10.58
N ILE A 403 5.66 13.40 -9.81
CA ILE A 403 6.19 12.12 -10.29
C ILE A 403 5.04 11.18 -10.66
N GLY A 404 5.20 10.43 -11.75
CA GLY A 404 4.25 9.42 -12.22
C GLY A 404 3.42 9.85 -13.42
N THR A 405 2.53 8.97 -13.86
CA THR A 405 1.68 9.16 -15.03
C THR A 405 0.22 9.14 -14.61
N LEU A 406 -0.53 10.21 -14.92
CA LEU A 406 -1.98 10.23 -14.72
C LEU A 406 -2.66 9.38 -15.79
N LEU A 407 -3.49 8.43 -15.36
CA LEU A 407 -4.28 7.57 -16.23
C LEU A 407 -5.77 7.84 -16.00
N PRO A 408 -6.59 7.92 -17.06
CA PRO A 408 -8.03 7.98 -16.92
C PRO A 408 -8.56 6.66 -16.32
N LEU A 409 -9.60 6.77 -15.50
CA LEU A 409 -10.35 5.63 -14.95
C LEU A 409 -11.43 5.13 -15.89
#